data_AF-A0AAW9KLJ3-F1
#
_entry.id   AF-A0AAW9KLJ3-F1
#
_cell.length_a   1.000
_cell.length_b   1.000
_cell.length_c   1.000
_cell.angle_alpha   90.00
_cell.angle_beta   90.00
_cell.angle_gamma   90.00
#
_symmetry.space_group_name_H-M   'P 1'
#
loop_
_entity.id
_entity.type
_entity.pdbx_description
1 polymer ?
#
loop_
_entity_poly.entity_id
_entity_poly.type
_entity_poly.pdbx_seq_one_letter_code
_entity_poly.pdbx_strand_id
1 'polypeptide(L)'
;DLKLRKEMQIELKRIQQRLGITFIFVTHDQEEALTMSDTIIVMNKGKIQQMGSPEDIYNEPANAFVADFIGESNILTGTMLEDFKVEFCSKTFECVDKGFEKNELIDVVIRPEDIKIVSSDKGMLKGTVKSIIFKGVHYE
;
A
#
# COMPACT_ATOMS: atom_id res chain seq x y z
N ASP A 1 -9.33 -3.37 24.52
CA ASP A 1 -10.60 -3.42 23.80
C ASP A 1 -10.43 -2.64 22.50
N LEU A 2 -10.61 -3.29 21.34
CA LEU A 2 -10.41 -2.69 20.01
C LEU A 2 -11.38 -1.53 19.75
N LYS A 3 -12.61 -1.66 20.25
CA LYS A 3 -13.66 -0.66 20.05
C LYS A 3 -13.32 0.63 20.77
N LEU A 4 -12.89 0.52 22.03
CA LEU A 4 -12.47 1.66 22.83
C LEU A 4 -11.26 2.39 22.22
N ARG A 5 -10.31 1.64 21.64
CA ARG A 5 -9.14 2.20 20.96
C ARG A 5 -9.54 3.03 19.73
N LYS A 6 -10.43 2.50 18.88
CA LYS A 6 -10.96 3.24 17.72
C LYS A 6 -11.72 4.50 18.11
N GLU A 7 -12.56 4.41 19.15
CA GLU A 7 -13.27 5.57 19.69
C GLU A 7 -12.30 6.67 20.19
N MET A 8 -11.23 6.29 20.90
CA MET A 8 -10.21 7.24 21.34
C MET A 8 -9.45 7.89 20.19
N GLN A 9 -9.09 7.14 19.13
CA GLN A 9 -8.41 7.68 17.95
C GLN A 9 -9.25 8.77 17.26
N ILE A 10 -10.55 8.53 17.10
CA ILE A 10 -11.47 9.51 16.51
C ILE A 10 -11.56 10.76 17.39
N GLU A 11 -11.67 10.58 18.71
CA GLU A 11 -11.78 11.72 19.63
C GLU A 11 -10.48 12.53 19.69
N LEU A 12 -9.31 11.88 19.64
CA LEU A 12 -8.02 12.54 19.52
C LEU A 12 -7.93 13.39 18.24
N LYS A 13 -8.36 12.85 17.09
CA LYS A 13 -8.42 13.59 15.82
C LYS A 13 -9.33 14.81 15.93
N ARG A 14 -10.51 14.69 16.55
CA ARG A 14 -11.41 15.82 16.77
C ARG A 14 -10.81 16.89 17.68
N ILE A 15 -10.15 16.48 18.76
CA ILE A 15 -9.47 17.41 19.68
C ILE A 15 -8.35 18.15 18.94
N GLN A 16 -7.53 17.43 18.19
CA GLN A 16 -6.44 18.00 17.38
C GLN A 16 -6.97 19.02 16.38
N GLN A 17 -8.00 18.68 15.60
CA GLN A 17 -8.64 19.61 14.66
C GLN A 17 -9.25 20.83 15.35
N ARG A 18 -9.87 20.66 16.52
CA ARG A 18 -10.50 21.75 17.29
C ARG A 18 -9.48 22.72 17.89
N LEU A 19 -8.33 22.21 18.35
CA LEU A 19 -7.30 23.03 19.00
C LEU A 19 -6.46 23.82 18.00
N GLY A 20 -6.39 23.40 16.74
CA GLY A 20 -5.65 24.10 15.68
C GLY A 20 -4.14 24.20 15.94
N ILE A 21 -3.60 23.32 16.78
CA ILE A 21 -2.17 23.25 17.11
C ILE A 21 -1.48 22.21 16.23
N THR A 22 -0.18 22.41 15.97
CA THR A 22 0.63 21.41 15.30
C THR A 22 0.83 20.20 16.20
N PHE A 23 0.52 19.01 15.69
CA PHE A 23 0.64 17.75 16.42
C PHE A 23 1.55 16.79 15.66
N ILE A 24 2.50 16.21 16.38
CA ILE A 24 3.38 15.15 15.86
C ILE A 24 3.23 13.97 16.80
N PHE A 25 2.96 12.79 16.25
CA PHE A 25 2.90 11.55 17.00
C PHE A 25 3.69 10.46 16.30
N VAL A 26 4.03 9.42 17.06
CA VAL A 26 4.79 8.26 16.58
C VAL A 26 3.94 7.04 16.86
N THR A 27 3.71 6.23 15.83
CA THR A 27 3.00 4.97 15.94
C THR A 27 3.74 3.87 15.17
N HIS A 28 3.47 2.63 15.56
CA HIS A 28 3.85 1.43 14.81
C HIS A 28 2.65 0.86 14.04
N ASP A 29 1.46 1.44 14.23
CA ASP A 29 0.21 0.99 13.65
C ASP A 29 -0.07 1.77 12.36
N GLN A 30 -0.16 1.04 11.26
CA GLN A 30 -0.34 1.62 9.93
C GLN A 30 -1.73 2.25 9.76
N GLU A 31 -2.77 1.63 10.35
CA GLU A 31 -4.16 2.14 10.27
C GLU A 31 -4.25 3.49 10.99
N GLU A 32 -3.56 3.64 12.12
CA GLU A 32 -3.44 4.92 12.83
C GLU A 32 -2.76 6.00 11.97
N ALA A 33 -1.62 5.66 11.36
CA ALA A 33 -0.86 6.59 10.54
C ALA A 33 -1.70 7.09 9.33
N LEU A 34 -2.36 6.17 8.61
CA LEU A 34 -3.14 6.47 7.42
C LEU A 34 -4.43 7.25 7.72
N THR A 35 -5.07 7.02 8.86
CA THR A 35 -6.38 7.62 9.18
C THR A 35 -6.28 8.95 9.91
N MET A 36 -5.22 9.18 10.69
CA MET A 36 -5.12 10.33 11.59
C MET A 36 -4.19 11.44 11.10
N SER A 37 -3.29 11.16 10.15
CA SER A 37 -2.23 12.08 9.75
C SER A 37 -2.56 12.82 8.46
N ASP A 38 -2.24 14.12 8.43
CA ASP A 38 -2.22 14.88 7.17
C ASP A 38 -0.93 14.59 6.37
N THR A 39 0.15 14.24 7.07
CA THR A 39 1.45 13.87 6.49
C THR A 39 2.06 12.74 7.30
N ILE A 40 2.56 11.72 6.61
CA ILE A 40 3.23 10.56 7.20
C ILE A 40 4.70 10.62 6.83
N ILE A 41 5.56 10.30 7.80
CA ILE A 41 7.00 10.11 7.59
C ILE A 41 7.33 8.66 7.91
N VAL A 42 7.69 7.88 6.90
CA VAL A 42 8.14 6.50 7.06
C VAL A 42 9.65 6.52 7.29
N MET A 43 10.11 5.88 8.36
CA MET A 43 11.52 5.83 8.74
C MET A 43 12.02 4.39 8.85
N ASN A 44 13.27 4.16 8.44
CA ASN A 44 13.97 2.89 8.60
C ASN A 44 15.44 3.14 8.95
N LYS A 45 15.96 2.44 9.97
CA LYS A 45 17.35 2.56 10.45
C LYS A 45 17.82 4.02 10.64
N GLY A 46 16.95 4.86 11.21
CA GLY A 46 17.23 6.27 11.47
C GLY A 46 17.23 7.18 10.23
N LYS A 47 16.80 6.68 9.06
CA LYS A 47 16.67 7.46 7.82
C LYS A 47 15.21 7.54 7.38
N ILE A 48 14.78 8.70 6.92
CA ILE A 48 13.48 8.87 6.25
C ILE A 48 13.53 8.08 4.94
N GLN A 49 12.57 7.20 4.75
CA GLN A 49 12.37 6.43 3.52
C GLN A 49 11.43 7.16 2.58
N GLN A 50 10.37 7.77 3.13
CA GLN A 50 9.40 8.56 2.37
C GLN A 50 8.64 9.50 3.31
N MET A 51 8.22 10.64 2.76
CA MET A 51 7.31 11.58 3.40
C MET A 51 6.26 12.00 2.39
N GLY A 52 4.98 11.98 2.77
CA GLY A 52 3.88 12.29 1.86
C GLY A 52 2.53 12.28 2.57
N SER A 53 1.46 12.51 1.80
CA SER A 53 0.11 12.28 2.31
C SER A 53 -0.14 10.78 2.52
N PRO A 54 -1.15 10.39 3.32
CA PRO A 54 -1.54 8.98 3.44
C PRO A 54 -1.78 8.30 2.10
N GLU A 55 -2.36 9.02 1.14
CA GLU A 55 -2.65 8.52 -0.20
C GLU A 55 -1.36 8.28 -0.99
N ASP A 56 -0.42 9.23 -0.98
CA ASP A 56 0.88 9.08 -1.67
C ASP A 56 1.69 7.93 -1.10
N ILE A 57 1.73 7.80 0.24
CA ILE A 57 2.47 6.71 0.91
C ILE A 57 1.87 5.34 0.56
N TYR A 58 0.55 5.26 0.37
CA TYR A 58 -0.14 4.01 0.06
C TYR A 58 -0.04 3.63 -1.42
N ASN A 59 -0.33 4.58 -2.31
CA ASN A 59 -0.46 4.38 -3.75
C ASN A 59 0.87 4.50 -4.50
N GLU A 60 1.79 5.35 -4.05
CA GLU A 60 3.08 5.61 -4.70
C GLU A 60 4.25 5.39 -3.73
N PRO A 61 4.47 4.16 -3.24
CA PRO A 61 5.56 3.87 -2.33
C PRO A 61 6.92 4.09 -3.02
N ALA A 62 7.79 4.90 -2.41
CA ALA A 62 9.08 5.29 -2.99
C ALA A 62 10.10 4.14 -3.09
N ASN A 63 9.85 3.01 -2.43
CA ASN A 63 10.66 1.80 -2.50
C ASN A 63 9.90 0.59 -1.92
N ALA A 64 10.43 -0.60 -2.20
CA ALA A 64 9.86 -1.87 -1.73
C ALA A 64 9.68 -1.95 -0.21
N PHE A 65 10.53 -1.30 0.59
CA PHE A 65 10.36 -1.27 2.04
C PHE A 65 9.10 -0.49 2.44
N VAL A 66 8.82 0.67 1.82
CA VAL A 66 7.59 1.41 2.14
C VAL A 66 6.35 0.64 1.66
N ALA A 67 6.43 0.02 0.48
CA ALA A 67 5.35 -0.81 -0.06
C ALA A 67 5.00 -2.02 0.82
N ASP A 68 6.02 -2.66 1.41
CA ASP A 68 5.88 -3.79 2.33
C ASP A 68 5.48 -3.33 3.75
N PHE A 69 5.91 -2.13 4.14
CA PHE A 69 5.65 -1.58 5.47
C PHE A 69 4.27 -0.95 5.63
N ILE A 70 3.62 -0.51 4.55
CA ILE A 70 2.30 0.14 4.59
C ILE A 70 1.32 -0.70 3.79
N GLY A 71 0.32 -1.27 4.48
CA GLY A 71 -0.67 -2.15 3.89
C GLY A 71 -0.14 -3.56 3.62
N GLU A 72 -1.02 -4.44 3.14
CA GLU A 72 -0.62 -5.73 2.59
C GLU A 72 -0.21 -5.53 1.12
N SER A 73 0.84 -6.23 0.69
CA SER A 73 1.39 -6.13 -0.67
C SER A 73 1.89 -7.48 -1.16
N ASN A 74 1.65 -7.75 -2.43
CA ASN A 74 2.40 -8.76 -3.18
C ASN A 74 3.49 -8.07 -3.98
N ILE A 75 4.74 -8.41 -3.72
CA ILE A 75 5.89 -7.86 -4.44
C ILE A 75 6.39 -8.93 -5.41
N LEU A 76 6.41 -8.60 -6.70
CA LEU A 76 6.82 -9.48 -7.79
C LEU A 76 7.92 -8.81 -8.61
N THR A 77 8.89 -9.58 -9.09
CA THR A 77 9.85 -9.05 -10.06
C THR A 77 9.19 -8.86 -11.42
N GLY A 78 9.42 -7.70 -12.03
CA GLY A 78 8.96 -7.36 -13.37
C GLY A 78 10.01 -6.59 -14.16
N THR A 79 9.62 -6.17 -15.34
CA THR A 79 10.44 -5.35 -16.24
C THR A 79 9.60 -4.21 -16.78
N MET A 80 10.04 -2.97 -16.59
CA MET A 80 9.41 -1.81 -17.20
C MET A 80 9.82 -1.77 -18.66
N LEU A 81 8.90 -2.11 -19.58
CA LEU A 81 9.20 -2.15 -21.01
C LEU A 81 9.38 -0.75 -21.58
N GLU A 82 8.56 0.18 -21.12
CA GLU A 82 8.55 1.62 -21.40
C GLU A 82 7.67 2.29 -20.32
N ASP A 83 7.74 3.62 -20.19
CA ASP A 83 6.84 4.34 -19.28
C ASP A 83 5.37 3.89 -19.48
N PHE A 84 4.63 3.74 -18.39
CA PHE A 84 3.24 3.26 -18.34
C PHE A 84 3.02 1.80 -18.76
N LYS A 85 4.08 1.00 -18.95
CA LYS A 85 3.94 -0.37 -19.43
C LYS A 85 4.94 -1.33 -18.82
N VAL A 86 4.41 -2.25 -18.02
CA VAL A 86 5.18 -3.21 -17.25
C VAL A 86 4.92 -4.64 -17.72
N GLU A 87 5.95 -5.46 -17.75
CA GLU A 87 5.83 -6.91 -17.91
C GLU A 87 6.15 -7.63 -16.59
N PHE A 88 5.24 -8.49 -16.14
CA PHE A 88 5.47 -9.41 -15.03
C PHE A 88 4.63 -10.68 -15.22
N CYS A 89 5.06 -11.81 -14.65
CA CYS A 89 4.41 -13.11 -14.85
C CYS A 89 4.16 -13.47 -16.35
N SER A 90 5.08 -13.05 -17.23
CA SER A 90 4.98 -13.25 -18.69
C SER A 90 3.74 -12.61 -19.33
N LYS A 91 3.24 -11.53 -18.72
CA LYS A 91 2.10 -10.74 -19.18
C LYS A 91 2.45 -9.26 -19.10
N THR A 92 1.94 -8.49 -20.04
CA THR A 92 2.10 -7.04 -20.09
C THR A 92 0.85 -6.36 -19.55
N PHE A 93 1.06 -5.32 -18.74
CA PHE A 93 0.02 -4.51 -18.12
C PHE A 93 0.32 -3.03 -18.33
N GLU A 94 -0.73 -2.24 -18.38
CA GLU A 94 -0.63 -0.78 -18.30
C GLU A 94 -0.49 -0.38 -16.83
N CYS A 95 0.41 0.55 -16.54
CA CYS A 95 0.59 1.16 -15.22
C CYS A 95 0.59 2.68 -15.31
N VAL A 96 0.56 3.37 -14.17
CA VAL A 96 0.61 4.84 -14.10
C VAL A 96 2.02 5.38 -13.89
N ASP A 97 3.00 4.49 -13.69
CA ASP A 97 4.37 4.82 -13.35
C ASP A 97 5.20 5.26 -14.57
N LYS A 98 6.12 6.20 -14.32
CA LYS A 98 6.99 6.80 -15.34
C LYS A 98 8.37 7.15 -14.77
N GLY A 99 9.33 7.42 -15.65
CA GLY A 99 10.68 7.84 -15.28
C GLY A 99 11.65 6.66 -15.11
N PHE A 100 11.29 5.51 -15.68
CA PHE A 100 12.11 4.32 -15.71
C PHE A 100 12.81 4.19 -17.07
N GLU A 101 13.97 3.54 -17.08
CA GLU A 101 14.65 3.20 -18.33
C GLU A 101 13.92 2.07 -19.08
N LYS A 102 14.13 2.03 -20.39
CA LYS A 102 13.56 0.98 -21.23
C LYS A 102 14.14 -0.39 -20.84
N ASN A 103 13.27 -1.34 -20.54
CA ASN A 103 13.59 -2.68 -20.03
C ASN A 103 14.31 -2.68 -18.67
N GLU A 104 14.03 -1.69 -17.82
CA GLU A 104 14.54 -1.65 -16.46
C GLU A 104 13.92 -2.76 -15.61
N LEU A 105 14.74 -3.44 -14.80
CA LEU A 105 14.24 -4.40 -13.82
C LEU A 105 13.64 -3.66 -12.64
N ILE A 106 12.40 -3.98 -12.31
CA ILE A 106 11.65 -3.31 -11.24
C ILE A 106 10.95 -4.32 -10.32
N ASP A 107 10.60 -3.85 -9.13
CA ASP A 107 9.68 -4.54 -8.24
C ASP A 107 8.25 -4.02 -8.49
N VAL A 108 7.36 -4.92 -8.89
CA VAL A 108 5.94 -4.65 -9.10
C VAL A 108 5.19 -4.92 -7.81
N VAL A 109 4.51 -3.91 -7.30
CA VAL A 109 3.67 -3.98 -6.10
C VAL A 109 2.22 -4.16 -6.53
N ILE A 110 1.56 -5.19 -6.01
CA ILE A 110 0.15 -5.47 -6.26
C ILE A 110 -0.57 -5.59 -4.92
N ARG A 111 -1.52 -4.69 -4.65
CA ARG A 111 -2.33 -4.76 -3.45
C ARG A 111 -3.37 -5.88 -3.57
N PRO A 112 -3.64 -6.66 -2.52
CA PRO A 112 -4.63 -7.74 -2.58
C PRO A 112 -6.01 -7.26 -3.07
N GLU A 113 -6.44 -6.06 -2.68
CA GLU A 113 -7.71 -5.47 -3.09
C GLU A 113 -7.81 -5.12 -4.58
N ASP A 114 -6.66 -4.97 -5.28
CA ASP A 114 -6.62 -4.76 -6.73
C ASP A 114 -6.81 -6.07 -7.51
N ILE A 115 -6.74 -7.23 -6.83
CA ILE A 115 -6.87 -8.55 -7.45
C ILE A 115 -8.34 -8.97 -7.46
N LYS A 116 -8.88 -9.17 -8.67
CA LYS A 116 -10.22 -9.75 -8.87
C LYS A 116 -10.12 -11.22 -9.29
N ILE A 117 -10.70 -12.10 -8.48
CA ILE A 117 -10.84 -13.51 -8.83
C ILE A 117 -11.98 -13.67 -9.83
N VAL A 118 -11.66 -14.18 -11.00
CA VAL A 118 -12.61 -14.43 -12.10
C VAL A 118 -12.45 -15.86 -12.62
N SER A 119 -13.37 -16.28 -13.50
CA SER A 119 -13.25 -17.56 -14.19
C SER A 119 -11.98 -17.61 -15.05
N SER A 120 -11.41 -18.82 -15.22
CA SER A 120 -10.07 -19.03 -15.80
C SER A 120 -9.94 -18.61 -17.28
N ASP A 121 -11.06 -18.45 -17.97
CA ASP A 121 -11.19 -17.94 -19.34
C ASP A 121 -11.09 -16.41 -19.42
N LYS A 122 -11.38 -15.70 -18.32
CA LYS A 122 -11.43 -14.23 -18.26
C LYS A 122 -10.25 -13.59 -17.51
N GLY A 123 -9.49 -14.38 -16.75
CA GLY A 123 -8.37 -13.89 -15.94
C GLY A 123 -7.14 -13.53 -16.77
N MET A 124 -6.47 -12.44 -16.38
CA MET A 124 -5.18 -12.04 -16.96
C MET A 124 -4.04 -12.94 -16.48
N LEU A 125 -4.11 -13.39 -15.23
CA LEU A 125 -3.20 -14.31 -14.58
C LEU A 125 -3.94 -15.58 -14.17
N LYS A 126 -3.22 -16.70 -14.12
CA LYS A 126 -3.73 -17.99 -13.65
C LYS A 126 -2.92 -18.45 -12.45
N GLY A 127 -3.61 -18.91 -11.42
CA GLY A 127 -3.00 -19.45 -10.21
C GLY A 127 -3.87 -20.53 -9.60
N THR A 128 -3.30 -21.25 -8.64
CA THR A 128 -4.01 -22.27 -7.86
C THR A 128 -4.20 -21.75 -6.44
N VAL A 129 -5.44 -21.73 -5.97
CA VAL A 129 -5.75 -21.37 -4.58
C VAL A 129 -5.13 -22.41 -3.65
N LYS A 130 -4.23 -21.98 -2.77
CA LYS A 130 -3.56 -22.87 -1.81
C LYS A 130 -4.31 -22.99 -0.48
N SER A 131 -4.92 -21.90 -0.03
CA SER A 131 -5.67 -21.80 1.21
C SER A 131 -6.72 -20.71 1.10
N ILE A 132 -7.75 -20.79 1.92
CA ILE A 132 -8.77 -19.75 2.09
C ILE A 132 -9.00 -19.58 3.58
N ILE A 133 -8.93 -18.35 4.08
CA ILE A 133 -9.16 -17.98 5.47
C ILE A 133 -10.39 -17.06 5.54
N PHE A 134 -11.34 -17.39 6.40
CA PHE A 134 -12.51 -16.56 6.65
C PHE A 134 -12.21 -15.51 7.73
N LYS A 135 -12.23 -14.22 7.36
CA LYS A 135 -12.01 -13.07 8.26
C LYS A 135 -13.33 -12.38 8.70
N GLY A 136 -14.46 -13.09 8.61
CA GLY A 136 -15.76 -12.60 9.09
C GLY A 136 -16.60 -11.91 8.01
N VAL A 137 -16.13 -10.77 7.49
CA VAL A 137 -16.83 -10.03 6.41
C VAL A 137 -16.24 -10.24 5.02
N HIS A 138 -15.06 -10.86 4.94
CA HIS A 138 -14.38 -11.21 3.69
C HIS A 138 -13.57 -12.51 3.85
N TYR A 139 -13.11 -13.04 2.71
CA TYR A 139 -12.20 -14.18 2.62
C TYR A 139 -10.85 -13.69 2.10
N GLU A 140 -9.78 -14.29 2.60
CA GLU A 140 -8.40 -14.13 2.12
C GLU A 140 -7.88 -15.46 1.57
#